data_AF-A0A8C9AD45-F1
#
_entry.id   AF-A0A8C9AD45-F1
#
_cell.length_a   1.000
_cell.length_b   1.000
_cell.length_c   1.000
_cell.angle_alpha   90.00
_cell.angle_beta   90.00
_cell.angle_gamma   90.00
#
_symmetry.space_group_name_H-M   'P 1'
#
loop_
_entity.id
_entity.type
_entity.pdbx_description
1 polymer ?
#
loop_
_entity_poly.entity_id
_entity_poly.type
_entity_poly.pdbx_seq_one_letter_code
_entity_poly.pdbx_strand_id
1 'polypeptide(L)'
;MVQLAPAPAMDEVTFRSDTVLSDVHLYTPNHRHLMVRLNGVGQPVFLSQFKLLWSRDSWTDTGAEGGDHQDAHAEEPPPAGTGSTGSPPGGGHRHEGFSLQAGAESTGQEGAGAQLDEDGDLDVMRRPRATSDLHPAGPPRDKVHPMILAQEEDDDMGDEAHEDSPHSIINIEHTMATPLEDVGKQVWRGALLLADYILFRRDLFQGCTVLELGAGTGLVSIIAATMARTVYCTDVGADLLAMCQRNIALNSHLAATAGGIVKVKELDWLKDELCTDPEVPFSWSEEEISDLYDNTTILFAAEVFYDDDLTDAVFKTLSRLARRLKNACTAVLSVEKRLNFTLRHLDVTCEAYDHFRSCLHALEKLADSRLRFVVEPVETSFPQHLVYERIRQLELWKIIAEPVK
;
A
#
# COMPACT_ATOMS: atom_id res chain seq x y z
N MET A 1 50.50 -6.77 -25.15
CA MET A 1 49.07 -6.40 -25.05
C MET A 1 48.28 -7.69 -24.98
N VAL A 2 47.78 -8.04 -23.79
CA VAL A 2 46.89 -9.18 -23.60
C VAL A 2 45.47 -8.60 -23.67
N GLN A 3 44.72 -8.97 -24.70
CA GLN A 3 43.30 -8.58 -24.84
C GLN A 3 42.50 -9.30 -23.75
N LEU A 4 41.90 -8.52 -22.84
CA LEU A 4 40.85 -9.02 -21.95
C LEU A 4 39.61 -9.34 -22.81
N ALA A 5 39.04 -10.52 -22.58
CA ALA A 5 37.74 -10.90 -23.12
C ALA A 5 36.64 -10.01 -22.51
N PRO A 6 35.60 -9.66 -23.29
CA PRO A 6 34.48 -8.88 -22.76
C PRO A 6 33.73 -9.72 -21.72
N ALA A 7 33.43 -9.11 -20.57
CA ALA A 7 32.52 -9.68 -19.59
C ALA A 7 31.11 -9.77 -20.20
N PRO A 8 30.37 -10.87 -19.99
CA PRO A 8 28.99 -10.94 -20.44
C PRO A 8 28.16 -9.95 -19.63
N ALA A 9 27.59 -8.96 -20.32
CA ALA A 9 26.54 -8.12 -19.77
C ALA A 9 25.32 -9.02 -19.46
N MET A 10 24.91 -9.08 -18.20
CA MET A 10 23.60 -9.62 -17.82
C MET A 10 22.54 -8.56 -18.12
N ASP A 11 22.15 -8.41 -19.39
CA ASP A 11 21.20 -7.37 -19.81
C ASP A 11 19.81 -7.91 -20.19
N GLU A 12 19.50 -9.19 -19.96
CA GLU A 12 18.17 -9.71 -20.27
C GLU A 12 17.55 -10.45 -19.09
N VAL A 13 16.69 -9.74 -18.36
CA VAL A 13 15.79 -10.35 -17.38
C VAL A 13 14.79 -11.21 -18.15
N THR A 14 14.98 -12.54 -18.11
CA THR A 14 14.03 -13.47 -18.73
C THR A 14 12.82 -13.65 -17.81
N PHE A 15 11.72 -12.99 -18.12
CA PHE A 15 10.46 -13.17 -17.41
C PHE A 15 9.81 -14.50 -17.78
N ARG A 16 9.39 -15.26 -16.78
CA ARG A 16 8.54 -16.44 -16.98
C ARG A 16 7.08 -16.05 -16.72
N SER A 17 6.14 -16.77 -17.33
CA SER A 17 4.70 -16.45 -17.28
C SER A 17 4.08 -16.44 -15.87
N ASP A 18 4.78 -16.97 -14.87
CA ASP A 18 4.41 -17.06 -13.46
C ASP A 18 5.07 -15.97 -12.58
N THR A 19 5.81 -15.04 -13.18
CA THR A 19 6.56 -14.00 -12.46
C THR A 19 5.69 -12.79 -12.19
N VAL A 20 5.62 -12.39 -10.92
CA VAL A 20 4.98 -11.18 -10.42
C VAL A 20 6.04 -10.09 -10.21
N LEU A 21 5.72 -8.86 -10.59
CA LEU A 21 6.58 -7.69 -10.47
C LEU A 21 5.86 -6.56 -9.74
N SER A 22 6.57 -5.91 -8.82
CA SER A 22 6.11 -4.66 -8.24
C SER A 22 6.33 -3.48 -9.17
N ASP A 23 5.28 -2.70 -9.36
CA ASP A 23 5.29 -1.42 -10.08
C ASP A 23 6.13 -0.34 -9.39
N VAL A 24 6.65 -0.57 -8.18
CA VAL A 24 7.64 0.35 -7.58
C VAL A 24 8.94 0.34 -8.39
N HIS A 25 9.25 -0.77 -9.04
CA HIS A 25 10.54 -1.00 -9.69
C HIS A 25 10.50 -0.91 -11.22
N LEU A 26 9.31 -0.99 -11.83
CA LEU A 26 9.15 -0.84 -13.28
C LEU A 26 9.40 0.59 -13.78
N TYR A 27 9.25 1.60 -12.92
CA TYR A 27 9.27 3.01 -13.31
C TYR A 27 10.53 3.78 -12.89
N THR A 28 11.57 3.10 -12.39
CA THR A 28 12.83 3.72 -11.99
C THR A 28 13.96 3.41 -12.98
N PRO A 29 13.95 3.97 -14.20
CA PRO A 29 15.09 3.85 -15.09
C PRO A 29 16.34 4.47 -14.43
N ASN A 30 17.49 3.83 -14.62
CA ASN A 30 18.82 4.28 -14.20
C ASN A 30 19.12 4.30 -12.68
N HIS A 31 18.24 3.80 -11.81
CA HIS A 31 18.60 3.59 -10.41
C HIS A 31 19.46 2.34 -10.23
N ARG A 32 20.59 2.49 -9.53
CA ARG A 32 21.48 1.35 -9.20
C ARG A 32 20.84 0.50 -8.10
N HIS A 33 20.14 -0.56 -8.48
CA HIS A 33 19.77 -1.62 -7.54
C HIS A 33 20.99 -2.51 -7.30
N LEU A 34 21.55 -2.44 -6.10
CA LEU A 34 22.70 -3.26 -5.75
C LEU A 34 22.21 -4.66 -5.37
N MET A 35 22.45 -5.66 -6.23
CA MET A 35 22.32 -7.05 -5.82
C MET A 35 23.33 -7.33 -4.70
N VAL A 36 22.84 -7.63 -3.51
CA VAL A 36 23.68 -7.80 -2.31
C VAL A 36 23.95 -9.26 -1.99
N ARG A 37 23.03 -10.17 -2.34
CA ARG A 37 23.17 -11.62 -2.11
C ARG A 37 22.15 -12.43 -2.93
N LEU A 38 22.28 -13.74 -2.87
CA LEU A 38 21.21 -14.68 -3.20
C LEU A 38 20.53 -15.15 -1.90
N ASN A 39 19.23 -15.45 -1.94
CA ASN A 39 18.56 -16.11 -0.81
C ASN A 39 18.75 -17.63 -0.84
N GLY A 40 18.14 -18.35 0.12
CA GLY A 40 18.30 -19.79 0.26
C GLY A 40 17.84 -20.64 -0.93
N VAL A 41 17.01 -20.06 -1.81
CA VAL A 41 16.50 -20.71 -3.04
C VAL A 41 17.15 -20.15 -4.31
N GLY A 42 18.17 -19.29 -4.19
CA GLY A 42 18.91 -18.72 -5.32
C GLY A 42 18.26 -17.51 -5.99
N GLN A 43 17.22 -16.91 -5.40
CA GLN A 43 16.64 -15.66 -5.90
C GLN A 43 17.58 -14.48 -5.55
N PRO A 44 17.80 -13.53 -6.49
CA PRO A 44 18.61 -12.35 -6.25
C PRO A 44 17.91 -11.38 -5.27
N VAL A 45 18.64 -10.96 -4.25
CA VAL A 45 18.20 -9.96 -3.28
C VAL A 45 18.93 -8.66 -3.56
N PHE A 46 18.15 -7.59 -3.68
CA PHE A 46 18.60 -6.24 -3.98
C PHE A 46 18.45 -5.38 -2.74
N LEU A 47 19.37 -4.43 -2.56
CA LEU A 47 19.23 -3.35 -1.61
C LEU A 47 18.74 -2.10 -2.36
N SER A 48 17.66 -1.49 -1.89
CA SER A 48 17.16 -0.21 -2.40
C SER A 48 17.00 0.80 -1.29
N GLN A 49 17.22 2.06 -1.66
CA GLN A 49 17.13 3.21 -0.77
C GLN A 49 15.86 3.99 -1.05
N PHE A 50 15.05 4.19 -0.02
CA PHE A 50 13.87 5.03 -0.07
C PHE A 50 14.17 6.30 0.71
N LYS A 51 14.13 7.43 -0.01
CA LYS A 51 14.29 8.76 0.59
C LYS A 51 12.94 9.19 1.14
N LEU A 52 12.91 9.41 2.45
CA LEU A 52 11.80 10.12 3.10
C LEU A 52 11.86 11.62 2.70
N LEU A 53 10.90 12.47 3.04
CA LEU A 53 10.88 13.89 2.70
C LEU A 53 10.36 14.66 3.91
N TRP A 54 11.26 15.13 4.77
CA TRP A 54 10.98 15.95 5.96
C TRP A 54 10.58 17.33 5.45
N SER A 55 9.45 17.84 5.92
CA SER A 55 9.28 19.28 5.96
C SER A 55 10.40 19.89 6.83
N ARG A 56 11.06 20.90 6.27
CA ARG A 56 12.13 21.70 6.92
C ARG A 56 11.68 22.39 8.22
N ASP A 57 10.39 22.30 8.56
CA ASP A 57 9.78 22.93 9.72
C ASP A 57 9.70 22.01 10.96
N SER A 58 10.16 20.76 10.85
CA SER A 58 10.03 19.76 11.95
C SER A 58 11.21 19.73 12.93
N TRP A 59 12.27 20.49 12.66
CA TRP A 59 13.44 20.66 13.54
C TRP A 59 13.56 22.12 14.00
N THR A 60 12.55 22.63 14.70
CA THR A 60 12.77 23.75 15.62
C THR A 60 12.80 23.21 17.04
N ASP A 61 14.03 23.14 17.51
CA ASP A 61 14.56 22.76 18.81
C ASP A 61 13.70 23.21 20.00
N THR A 62 13.25 22.24 20.80
CA THR A 62 12.79 22.48 22.16
C THR A 62 13.98 22.37 23.12
N GLY A 63 14.62 23.50 23.42
CA GLY A 63 15.30 23.72 24.70
C GLY A 63 16.62 24.48 24.67
N ALA A 64 16.61 25.78 25.02
CA ALA A 64 17.22 26.30 26.26
C ALA A 64 17.28 27.86 26.28
N GLU A 65 16.62 28.40 27.29
CA GLU A 65 16.95 29.59 28.11
C GLU A 65 17.14 31.01 27.50
N GLY A 66 16.29 31.94 27.98
CA GLY A 66 16.82 33.11 28.71
C GLY A 66 16.49 34.51 28.17
N GLY A 67 15.49 35.19 28.77
CA GLY A 67 15.29 36.66 28.74
C GLY A 67 14.75 37.23 27.42
N ASP A 68 13.89 38.23 27.34
CA ASP A 68 13.55 39.30 28.27
C ASP A 68 12.18 39.86 27.86
N HIS A 69 11.49 40.52 28.78
CA HIS A 69 10.17 41.12 28.59
C HIS A 69 10.12 42.18 27.47
N GLN A 70 9.06 42.18 26.65
CA GLN A 70 8.30 43.40 26.34
C GLN A 70 6.93 43.14 25.68
N ASP A 71 5.93 43.81 26.25
CA ASP A 71 4.53 43.90 25.84
C ASP A 71 4.33 44.36 24.39
N ALA A 72 3.28 43.87 23.72
CA ALA A 72 2.31 44.71 23.00
C ALA A 72 1.26 43.90 22.20
N HIS A 73 0.01 44.09 22.64
CA HIS A 73 -1.22 44.18 21.82
C HIS A 73 -1.80 42.95 21.12
N ALA A 74 -2.87 42.47 21.74
CA ALA A 74 -3.98 41.77 21.10
C ALA A 74 -4.73 42.70 20.13
N GLU A 75 -5.02 42.19 18.93
CA GLU A 75 -6.11 42.69 18.08
C GLU A 75 -7.08 41.54 17.79
N GLU A 76 -8.33 41.77 18.21
CA GLU A 76 -9.51 40.95 17.94
C GLU A 76 -9.93 41.01 16.45
N PRO A 77 -10.68 40.00 15.96
CA PRO A 77 -11.23 39.99 14.60
C PRO A 77 -12.52 40.81 14.49
N PRO A 78 -12.83 41.42 13.32
CA PRO A 78 -14.11 42.10 13.13
C PRO A 78 -15.25 41.14 12.74
N PRO A 79 -16.52 41.52 12.95
CA PRO A 79 -17.58 40.60 13.34
C PRO A 79 -18.55 40.19 12.23
N ALA A 80 -19.33 39.15 12.55
CA ALA A 80 -20.52 38.72 11.82
C ALA A 80 -21.65 39.77 11.86
N GLY A 81 -22.23 40.05 10.70
CA GLY A 81 -23.48 40.79 10.54
C GLY A 81 -24.63 39.86 10.13
N THR A 82 -25.68 39.83 10.94
CA THR A 82 -26.93 39.10 10.73
C THR A 82 -27.95 39.93 9.95
N GLY A 83 -28.79 39.25 9.16
CA GLY A 83 -30.20 39.63 8.99
C GLY A 83 -30.71 39.91 7.56
N SER A 84 -31.37 38.92 6.95
CA SER A 84 -32.84 38.91 6.79
C SER A 84 -33.36 38.43 5.42
N THR A 85 -34.13 37.34 5.46
CA THR A 85 -35.41 37.06 4.76
C THR A 85 -35.52 37.15 3.23
N GLY A 86 -35.86 36.01 2.61
CA GLY A 86 -36.60 35.97 1.35
C GLY A 86 -36.65 34.60 0.66
N SER A 87 -37.75 33.86 0.84
CA SER A 87 -38.20 32.75 -0.02
C SER A 87 -39.72 32.91 -0.24
N PRO A 88 -40.37 32.23 -1.21
CA PRO A 88 -40.02 31.88 -2.60
C PRO A 88 -41.16 32.35 -3.57
N PRO A 89 -41.17 32.00 -4.88
CA PRO A 89 -41.79 30.74 -5.36
C PRO A 89 -40.98 30.13 -6.54
N GLY A 90 -41.14 28.91 -7.05
CA GLY A 90 -42.22 27.93 -7.06
C GLY A 90 -42.47 27.45 -8.50
N GLY A 91 -42.39 26.14 -8.74
CA GLY A 91 -42.81 25.45 -9.98
C GLY A 91 -41.65 25.09 -10.93
N GLY A 92 -41.52 23.87 -11.47
CA GLY A 92 -42.34 22.67 -11.41
C GLY A 92 -41.82 21.67 -12.47
N HIS A 93 -41.88 20.39 -12.14
CA HIS A 93 -41.91 19.21 -13.04
C HIS A 93 -40.90 19.11 -14.20
N ARG A 94 -40.14 18.00 -14.27
CA ARG A 94 -40.60 16.72 -14.83
C ARG A 94 -39.57 15.60 -14.62
N HIS A 95 -40.08 14.52 -14.06
CA HIS A 95 -39.61 13.15 -14.24
C HIS A 95 -39.78 12.76 -15.71
N GLU A 96 -38.74 12.23 -16.34
CA GLU A 96 -38.89 11.26 -17.43
C GLU A 96 -37.96 10.08 -17.13
N GLY A 97 -38.59 8.97 -16.75
CA GLY A 97 -37.96 7.67 -16.92
C GLY A 97 -38.09 7.26 -18.38
N PHE A 98 -37.17 6.42 -18.86
CA PHE A 98 -37.41 5.66 -20.07
C PHE A 98 -37.08 4.18 -19.82
N SER A 99 -38.14 3.40 -20.02
CA SER A 99 -38.22 1.96 -19.93
C SER A 99 -37.30 1.23 -20.90
N LEU A 100 -36.89 0.05 -20.43
CA LEU A 100 -36.64 -1.14 -21.23
C LEU A 100 -37.68 -1.28 -22.36
N GLN A 101 -37.20 -1.43 -23.59
CA GLN A 101 -37.99 -2.04 -24.65
C GLN A 101 -37.13 -3.06 -25.39
N ALA A 102 -37.46 -4.32 -25.15
CA ALA A 102 -37.03 -5.45 -25.96
C ALA A 102 -37.56 -5.28 -27.38
N GLY A 103 -36.64 -5.22 -28.35
CA GLY A 103 -36.93 -5.36 -29.76
C GLY A 103 -36.32 -6.66 -30.24
N ALA A 104 -37.15 -7.69 -30.39
CA ALA A 104 -36.80 -8.91 -31.09
C ALA A 104 -36.81 -8.64 -32.59
N GLU A 105 -35.66 -8.74 -33.24
CA GLU A 105 -35.60 -9.10 -34.66
C GLU A 105 -34.58 -10.22 -34.85
N SER A 106 -35.16 -11.42 -34.98
CA SER A 106 -34.50 -12.62 -35.44
C SER A 106 -34.30 -12.55 -36.96
N THR A 107 -33.06 -12.48 -37.42
CA THR A 107 -32.67 -13.04 -38.71
C THR A 107 -31.45 -13.90 -38.47
N GLY A 108 -31.64 -15.22 -38.60
CA GLY A 108 -30.60 -16.20 -38.40
C GLY A 108 -29.47 -16.07 -39.41
N GLN A 109 -28.27 -16.36 -38.94
CA GLN A 109 -27.26 -17.00 -39.76
C GLN A 109 -26.47 -17.98 -38.91
N GLU A 110 -26.23 -19.12 -39.55
CA GLU A 110 -25.71 -20.37 -39.01
C GLU A 110 -24.27 -20.24 -38.50
N GLY A 111 -23.86 -21.24 -37.72
CA GLY A 111 -22.63 -21.24 -36.94
C GLY A 111 -21.37 -20.88 -37.73
N ALA A 112 -20.72 -19.81 -37.30
CA ALA A 112 -19.34 -19.54 -37.61
C ALA A 112 -18.49 -20.27 -36.57
N GLY A 113 -17.89 -21.40 -36.96
CA GLY A 113 -16.82 -22.00 -36.18
C GLY A 113 -15.72 -20.97 -35.97
N ALA A 114 -15.30 -20.78 -34.72
CA ALA A 114 -14.21 -19.88 -34.40
C ALA A 114 -12.96 -20.33 -35.18
N GLN A 115 -12.43 -19.44 -36.02
CA GLN A 115 -11.18 -19.71 -36.72
C GLN A 115 -10.07 -19.68 -35.68
N LEU A 116 -9.30 -20.76 -35.61
CA LEU A 116 -8.11 -20.87 -34.79
C LEU A 116 -6.90 -20.75 -35.71
N ASP A 117 -5.84 -20.08 -35.26
CA ASP A 117 -4.57 -20.04 -35.97
C ASP A 117 -3.73 -21.30 -35.72
N GLU A 118 -2.48 -21.31 -36.17
CA GLU A 118 -1.62 -22.50 -36.15
C GLU A 118 -1.19 -22.94 -34.74
N ASP A 119 -1.28 -22.08 -33.72
CA ASP A 119 -0.98 -22.43 -32.33
C ASP A 119 -2.24 -22.70 -31.48
N GLY A 120 -3.43 -22.50 -32.06
CA GLY A 120 -4.71 -22.84 -31.45
C GLY A 120 -5.38 -21.67 -30.74
N ASP A 121 -4.87 -20.45 -30.92
CA ASP A 121 -5.49 -19.22 -30.46
C ASP A 121 -6.62 -18.77 -31.41
N LEU A 122 -7.54 -17.95 -30.90
CA LEU A 122 -8.67 -17.43 -31.68
C LEU A 122 -8.18 -16.35 -32.66
N ASP A 123 -8.36 -16.59 -33.96
CA ASP A 123 -8.05 -15.63 -35.02
C ASP A 123 -9.13 -14.54 -35.07
N VAL A 124 -8.93 -13.49 -34.26
CA VAL A 124 -9.84 -12.34 -34.20
C VAL A 124 -9.46 -11.33 -35.27
N MET A 125 -10.11 -11.42 -36.44
CA MET A 125 -9.98 -10.43 -37.52
C MET A 125 -10.27 -9.02 -36.99
N ARG A 126 -9.24 -8.17 -36.91
CA ARG A 126 -9.38 -6.77 -36.50
C ARG A 126 -10.41 -6.09 -37.40
N ARG A 127 -11.48 -5.56 -36.79
CA ARG A 127 -12.50 -4.76 -37.48
C ARG A 127 -11.80 -3.65 -38.28
N PRO A 128 -11.96 -3.59 -39.61
CA PRO A 128 -11.38 -2.50 -40.39
C PRO A 128 -11.91 -1.18 -39.83
N ARG A 129 -11.01 -0.21 -39.58
CA ARG A 129 -11.43 1.15 -39.26
C ARG A 129 -12.32 1.63 -40.39
N ALA A 130 -13.61 1.83 -40.12
CA ALA A 130 -14.50 2.45 -41.08
C ALA A 130 -13.96 3.84 -41.40
N THR A 131 -13.45 4.02 -42.62
CA THR A 131 -13.09 5.32 -43.18
C THR A 131 -14.36 6.05 -43.59
N SER A 132 -15.20 6.38 -42.61
CA SER A 132 -16.27 7.38 -42.71
C SER A 132 -16.89 7.53 -41.33
N ASP A 133 -16.30 8.41 -40.52
CA ASP A 133 -17.05 9.16 -39.52
C ASP A 133 -16.36 10.53 -39.38
N LEU A 134 -16.99 11.52 -40.01
CA LEU A 134 -16.71 12.93 -39.78
C LEU A 134 -17.10 13.24 -38.32
N HIS A 135 -16.10 13.52 -37.49
CA HIS A 135 -16.17 14.17 -36.18
C HIS A 135 -17.55 14.23 -35.47
N PRO A 136 -17.73 13.47 -34.38
CA PRO A 136 -18.40 13.97 -33.19
C PRO A 136 -17.35 14.57 -32.25
N ALA A 137 -17.47 15.86 -31.97
CA ALA A 137 -16.67 16.56 -30.98
C ALA A 137 -16.98 16.03 -29.56
N GLY A 138 -16.35 14.92 -29.18
CA GLY A 138 -16.18 14.55 -27.77
C GLY A 138 -15.04 15.36 -27.16
N PRO A 139 -15.06 15.65 -25.85
CA PRO A 139 -13.94 16.35 -25.21
C PRO A 139 -12.66 15.55 -25.46
N PRO A 140 -11.55 16.21 -25.82
CA PRO A 140 -10.29 15.52 -26.04
C PRO A 140 -10.00 14.70 -24.79
N ARG A 141 -9.86 13.37 -24.94
CA ARG A 141 -9.23 12.57 -23.89
C ARG A 141 -7.83 13.14 -23.77
N ASP A 142 -7.53 13.78 -22.64
CA ASP A 142 -6.18 14.21 -22.35
C ASP A 142 -5.27 13.00 -22.51
N LYS A 143 -4.42 13.05 -23.54
CA LYS A 143 -3.31 12.11 -23.66
C LYS A 143 -2.37 12.47 -22.53
N VAL A 144 -2.51 11.74 -21.42
CA VAL A 144 -1.51 11.76 -20.36
C VAL A 144 -0.28 11.07 -20.95
N HIS A 145 0.66 11.90 -21.41
CA HIS A 145 1.99 11.44 -21.70
C HIS A 145 2.69 11.19 -20.36
N PRO A 146 3.44 10.10 -20.18
CA PRO A 146 4.30 9.94 -19.02
C PRO A 146 5.23 11.15 -18.97
N MET A 147 5.09 11.95 -17.91
CA MET A 147 6.05 12.99 -17.60
C MET A 147 7.25 12.27 -16.99
N ILE A 148 8.21 11.92 -17.84
CA ILE A 148 9.55 11.55 -17.38
C ILE A 148 10.08 12.81 -16.71
N LEU A 149 10.21 12.78 -15.38
CA LEU A 149 10.96 13.80 -14.66
C LEU A 149 12.36 13.76 -15.25
N ALA A 150 12.71 14.83 -15.97
CA ALA A 150 14.00 14.96 -16.60
C ALA A 150 15.08 14.86 -15.53
N GLN A 151 16.06 14.01 -15.84
CA GLN A 151 17.39 13.98 -15.27
C GLN A 151 17.92 15.43 -15.16
N GLU A 152 18.24 15.88 -13.95
CA GLU A 152 19.30 16.89 -13.82
C GLU A 152 20.54 16.22 -14.39
N GLU A 153 21.04 16.76 -15.51
CA GLU A 153 22.31 16.36 -16.06
C GLU A 153 23.36 16.53 -14.96
N ASP A 154 23.98 15.41 -14.55
CA ASP A 154 25.17 15.42 -13.72
C ASP A 154 26.26 16.18 -14.51
N ASP A 155 26.29 17.50 -14.33
CA ASP A 155 27.46 18.32 -14.60
C ASP A 155 28.54 17.84 -13.64
N ASP A 156 29.39 16.94 -14.17
CA ASP A 156 30.68 16.59 -13.59
C ASP A 156 31.44 17.89 -13.26
N MET A 157 31.61 18.15 -11.96
CA MET A 157 32.79 18.75 -11.28
C MET A 157 32.38 19.58 -10.06
N GLY A 158 32.24 18.92 -8.91
CA GLY A 158 32.16 19.59 -7.62
C GLY A 158 31.72 18.65 -6.50
N ASP A 159 32.65 18.26 -5.65
CA ASP A 159 32.47 17.47 -4.42
C ASP A 159 31.67 18.27 -3.37
N GLU A 160 30.41 18.56 -3.66
CA GLU A 160 29.42 19.01 -2.68
C GLU A 160 28.43 17.87 -2.48
N ALA A 161 28.86 16.87 -1.72
CA ALA A 161 27.95 15.94 -1.08
C ALA A 161 26.91 16.78 -0.32
N HIS A 162 25.70 16.91 -0.88
CA HIS A 162 24.53 17.18 -0.07
C HIS A 162 24.54 16.10 1.01
N GLU A 163 24.91 16.48 2.23
CA GLU A 163 24.82 15.61 3.41
C GLU A 163 23.34 15.30 3.64
N ASP A 164 22.79 14.39 2.85
CA ASP A 164 21.54 13.72 3.14
C ASP A 164 21.74 13.07 4.50
N SER A 165 21.15 13.68 5.54
CA SER A 165 21.26 13.20 6.91
C SER A 165 20.93 11.71 6.93
N PRO A 166 21.72 10.83 7.56
CA PRO A 166 21.44 9.38 7.58
C PRO A 166 20.05 9.06 8.13
N HIS A 167 19.45 9.97 8.90
CA HIS A 167 18.06 9.93 9.37
C HIS A 167 17.02 10.06 8.23
N SER A 168 17.46 10.18 6.98
CA SER A 168 16.62 10.39 5.81
C SER A 168 16.38 9.19 4.91
N ILE A 169 17.15 8.13 5.10
CA ILE A 169 17.21 7.02 4.17
C ILE A 169 16.70 5.76 4.84
N ILE A 170 15.79 5.07 4.17
CA ILE A 170 15.36 3.73 4.51
C ILE A 170 16.03 2.75 3.55
N ASN A 171 16.78 1.79 4.09
CA ASN A 171 17.45 0.75 3.33
C ASN A 171 16.64 -0.55 3.38
N ILE A 172 16.15 -1.04 2.25
CA ILE A 172 15.33 -2.25 2.20
C ILE A 172 15.99 -3.30 1.30
N GLU A 173 16.30 -4.46 1.87
CA GLU A 173 16.50 -5.69 1.10
C GLU A 173 15.15 -6.21 0.60
N HIS A 174 15.07 -6.53 -0.70
CA HIS A 174 13.89 -7.08 -1.34
C HIS A 174 14.26 -7.87 -2.60
N THR A 175 13.28 -8.55 -3.18
CA THR A 175 13.39 -9.23 -4.47
C THR A 175 12.55 -8.46 -5.50
N MET A 176 13.10 -8.24 -6.69
CA MET A 176 12.42 -7.45 -7.75
C MET A 176 11.33 -8.23 -8.50
N ALA A 177 11.44 -9.56 -8.52
CA ALA A 177 10.61 -10.45 -9.31
C ALA A 177 10.45 -11.79 -8.59
N THR A 178 9.22 -12.22 -8.34
CA THR A 178 8.93 -13.43 -7.56
C THR A 178 7.76 -14.20 -8.15
N PRO A 179 7.63 -15.51 -7.89
CA PRO A 179 6.33 -16.16 -8.02
C PRO A 179 5.32 -15.55 -7.02
N LEU A 180 4.03 -15.83 -7.24
CA LEU A 180 2.94 -15.29 -6.42
C LEU A 180 3.08 -15.63 -4.92
N GLU A 181 3.57 -16.82 -4.59
CA GLU A 181 3.81 -17.28 -3.21
C GLU A 181 4.90 -16.48 -2.46
N ASP A 182 5.73 -15.75 -3.18
CA ASP A 182 6.89 -15.01 -2.65
C ASP A 182 6.73 -13.49 -2.75
N VAL A 183 5.55 -12.98 -3.11
CA VAL A 183 5.29 -11.54 -3.32
C VAL A 183 5.58 -10.67 -2.09
N GLY A 184 5.55 -11.25 -0.89
CA GLY A 184 5.96 -10.57 0.35
C GLY A 184 7.42 -10.11 0.35
N LYS A 185 8.28 -10.69 -0.50
CA LYS A 185 9.69 -10.28 -0.65
C LYS A 185 9.84 -9.00 -1.48
N GLN A 186 8.79 -8.47 -2.10
CA GLN A 186 8.84 -7.24 -2.89
C GLN A 186 8.32 -6.03 -2.09
N VAL A 187 8.67 -4.81 -2.51
CA VAL A 187 8.08 -3.57 -1.96
C VAL A 187 6.90 -3.15 -2.83
N TRP A 188 5.71 -2.96 -2.25
CA TRP A 188 4.51 -2.59 -2.99
C TRP A 188 4.07 -1.14 -2.74
N ARG A 189 3.41 -0.49 -3.72
CA ARG A 189 3.01 0.92 -3.62
C ARG A 189 2.06 1.20 -2.45
N GLY A 190 1.17 0.25 -2.12
CA GLY A 190 0.30 0.38 -0.96
C GLY A 190 1.05 0.43 0.37
N ALA A 191 2.22 -0.21 0.49
CA ALA A 191 3.06 -0.08 1.68
C ALA A 191 3.61 1.35 1.83
N LEU A 192 3.99 1.98 0.71
CA LEU A 192 4.46 3.38 0.69
C LEU A 192 3.33 4.36 1.03
N LEU A 193 2.12 4.12 0.52
CA LEU A 193 0.93 4.90 0.87
C LEU A 193 0.60 4.82 2.37
N LEU A 194 0.65 3.61 2.94
CA LEU A 194 0.42 3.42 4.37
C LEU A 194 1.52 4.08 5.20
N ALA A 195 2.78 3.99 4.78
CA ALA A 195 3.89 4.69 5.42
C ALA A 195 3.70 6.21 5.43
N ASP A 196 3.29 6.82 4.32
CA ASP A 196 2.97 8.25 4.27
C ASP A 196 1.83 8.62 5.23
N TYR A 197 0.79 7.78 5.31
CA TYR A 197 -0.30 8.00 6.25
C TYR A 197 0.17 7.94 7.70
N ILE A 198 1.08 7.02 8.02
CA ILE A 198 1.69 6.91 9.35
C ILE A 198 2.49 8.16 9.70
N LEU A 199 3.30 8.66 8.77
CA LEU A 199 4.08 9.89 8.92
C LEU A 199 3.21 11.14 9.01
N PHE A 200 2.05 11.15 8.35
CA PHE A 200 1.07 12.23 8.45
C PHE A 200 0.33 12.23 9.81
N ARG A 201 -0.05 11.05 10.32
CA ARG A 201 -0.84 10.87 11.55
C ARG A 201 0.02 10.47 12.74
N ARG A 202 1.16 11.13 12.93
CA ARG A 202 2.12 10.81 14.02
C ARG A 202 1.46 10.77 15.40
N ASP A 203 0.49 11.66 15.63
CA ASP A 203 -0.32 11.75 16.84
C ASP A 203 -1.00 10.42 17.21
N LEU A 204 -1.49 9.70 16.21
CA LEU A 204 -2.24 8.46 16.39
C LEU A 204 -1.33 7.30 16.81
N PHE A 205 -0.06 7.35 16.40
CA PHE A 205 0.88 6.23 16.56
C PHE A 205 1.87 6.42 17.71
N GLN A 206 1.94 7.63 18.28
CA GLN A 206 2.89 7.95 19.34
C GLN A 206 2.70 7.03 20.56
N GLY A 207 3.73 6.25 20.89
CA GLY A 207 3.75 5.40 22.08
C GLY A 207 2.80 4.19 22.06
N CYS A 208 2.09 3.95 20.95
CA CYS A 208 1.16 2.83 20.83
C CYS A 208 1.90 1.48 20.62
N THR A 209 1.17 0.37 20.78
CA THR A 209 1.58 -0.94 20.27
C THR A 209 0.83 -1.22 18.96
N VAL A 210 1.60 -1.57 17.94
CA VAL A 210 1.15 -1.83 16.58
C VAL A 210 1.34 -3.32 16.26
N LEU A 211 0.39 -3.91 15.54
CA LEU A 211 0.55 -5.21 14.89
C LEU A 211 0.41 -5.03 13.37
N GLU A 212 1.43 -5.40 12.61
CA GLU A 212 1.34 -5.43 11.14
C GLU A 212 1.12 -6.88 10.67
N LEU A 213 0.03 -7.09 9.93
CA LEU A 213 -0.34 -8.36 9.30
C LEU A 213 0.17 -8.36 7.86
N GLY A 214 1.04 -9.31 7.51
CA GLY A 214 1.59 -9.44 6.16
C GLY A 214 2.57 -8.33 5.86
N ALA A 215 3.56 -8.17 6.74
CA ALA A 215 4.50 -7.06 6.71
C ALA A 215 5.47 -7.10 5.52
N GLY A 216 5.63 -8.25 4.88
CA GLY A 216 6.54 -8.47 3.77
C GLY A 216 7.97 -8.05 4.11
N THR A 217 8.47 -7.02 3.42
CA THR A 217 9.79 -6.45 3.64
C THR A 217 9.95 -5.72 4.99
N GLY A 218 8.85 -5.41 5.69
CA GLY A 218 8.84 -4.69 6.96
C GLY A 218 8.93 -3.16 6.84
N LEU A 219 8.80 -2.61 5.63
CA LEU A 219 8.91 -1.16 5.37
C LEU A 219 7.96 -0.34 6.26
N VAL A 220 6.69 -0.74 6.36
CA VAL A 220 5.68 -0.05 7.18
C VAL A 220 6.01 -0.20 8.66
N SER A 221 6.40 -1.39 9.12
CA SER A 221 6.88 -1.61 10.50
C SER A 221 8.05 -0.70 10.89
N ILE A 222 9.03 -0.52 9.99
CA ILE A 222 10.17 0.38 10.19
C ILE A 222 9.70 1.81 10.39
N ILE A 223 8.78 2.29 9.55
CA ILE A 223 8.19 3.63 9.67
C ILE A 223 7.38 3.77 10.95
N ALA A 224 6.54 2.80 11.27
CA ALA A 224 5.74 2.79 12.49
C ALA A 224 6.61 2.90 13.75
N ALA A 225 7.76 2.22 13.77
CA ALA A 225 8.70 2.24 14.89
C ALA A 225 9.34 3.60 15.17
N THR A 226 9.23 4.56 14.24
CA THR A 226 9.71 5.93 14.46
C THR A 226 8.79 6.76 15.37
N MET A 227 7.61 6.24 15.74
CA MET A 227 6.66 6.85 16.69
C MET A 227 6.09 5.85 17.72
N ALA A 228 5.86 4.59 17.32
CA ALA A 228 5.28 3.56 18.16
C ALA A 228 6.26 3.07 19.22
N ARG A 229 5.73 2.62 20.36
CA ARG A 229 6.54 2.01 21.42
C ARG A 229 6.98 0.60 21.02
N THR A 230 6.04 -0.20 20.53
CA THR A 230 6.26 -1.58 20.11
C THR A 230 5.56 -1.84 18.80
N VAL A 231 6.25 -2.48 17.85
CA VAL A 231 5.69 -2.93 16.58
C VAL A 231 5.92 -4.44 16.44
N TYR A 232 4.86 -5.20 16.22
CA TYR A 232 4.96 -6.60 15.84
C TYR A 232 4.91 -6.68 14.30
N CYS A 233 6.07 -6.85 13.64
CA CYS A 233 6.21 -7.17 12.20
C CYS A 233 5.84 -8.64 12.02
N THR A 234 4.71 -8.96 11.39
CA THR A 234 4.28 -10.36 11.24
C THR A 234 4.02 -10.76 9.79
N ASP A 235 4.46 -11.97 9.47
CA ASP A 235 4.27 -12.61 8.16
C ASP A 235 4.46 -14.14 8.30
N VAL A 236 4.53 -14.87 7.19
CA VAL A 236 4.83 -16.30 7.14
C VAL A 236 6.12 -16.57 6.34
N GLY A 237 6.79 -17.68 6.67
CA GLY A 237 7.99 -18.13 5.98
C GLY A 237 9.28 -17.57 6.58
N ALA A 238 10.12 -18.47 7.09
CA ALA A 238 11.34 -18.11 7.80
C ALA A 238 12.34 -17.28 6.96
N ASP A 239 12.42 -17.48 5.64
CA ASP A 239 13.29 -16.69 4.75
C ASP A 239 12.82 -15.23 4.65
N LEU A 240 11.50 -15.01 4.52
CA LEU A 240 10.88 -13.68 4.50
C LEU A 240 11.00 -12.99 5.85
N LEU A 241 10.70 -13.67 6.95
CA LEU A 241 10.85 -13.11 8.29
C LEU A 241 12.31 -12.76 8.62
N ALA A 242 13.28 -13.57 8.16
CA ALA A 242 14.69 -13.23 8.27
C ALA A 242 15.07 -12.00 7.43
N MET A 243 14.41 -11.77 6.29
CA MET A 243 14.53 -10.54 5.50
C MET A 243 13.92 -9.34 6.24
N CYS A 244 12.69 -9.43 6.80
CA CYS A 244 12.11 -8.36 7.65
C CYS A 244 13.09 -8.02 8.78
N GLN A 245 13.64 -9.02 9.47
CA GLN A 245 14.56 -8.83 10.59
C GLN A 245 15.87 -8.11 10.18
N ARG A 246 16.42 -8.42 8.99
CA ARG A 246 17.57 -7.70 8.43
C ARG A 246 17.22 -6.26 8.09
N ASN A 247 16.08 -6.03 7.45
CA ASN A 247 15.61 -4.68 7.11
C ASN A 247 15.41 -3.82 8.37
N ILE A 248 14.83 -4.38 9.44
CA ILE A 248 14.72 -3.67 10.71
C ILE A 248 16.10 -3.28 11.26
N ALA A 249 17.07 -4.20 11.24
CA ALA A 249 18.42 -3.93 11.72
C ALA A 249 19.12 -2.82 10.91
N LEU A 250 18.97 -2.84 9.58
CA LEU A 250 19.49 -1.83 8.65
C LEU A 250 18.93 -0.42 8.89
N ASN A 251 17.79 -0.30 9.58
CA ASN A 251 17.08 0.96 9.79
C ASN A 251 16.93 1.32 11.28
N SER A 252 17.71 0.70 12.15
CA SER A 252 17.67 0.96 13.60
C SER A 252 17.93 2.42 13.98
N HIS A 253 18.65 3.18 13.13
CA HIS A 253 18.90 4.61 13.30
C HIS A 253 17.64 5.47 13.20
N LEU A 254 16.57 5.01 12.53
CA LEU A 254 15.32 5.74 12.38
C LEU A 254 14.45 5.67 13.64
N ALA A 255 14.47 4.52 14.34
CA ALA A 255 13.72 4.32 15.58
C ALA A 255 14.45 4.82 16.83
N ALA A 256 15.75 5.11 16.73
CA ALA A 256 16.62 5.45 17.86
C ALA A 256 16.12 6.66 18.69
N THR A 257 15.54 7.67 18.05
CA THR A 257 15.04 8.87 18.75
C THR A 257 13.76 8.60 19.54
N ALA A 258 12.86 7.77 19.02
CA ALA A 258 11.59 7.44 19.67
C ALA A 258 11.71 6.24 20.64
N GLY A 259 12.78 5.45 20.53
CA GLY A 259 12.98 4.23 21.31
C GLY A 259 12.02 3.10 20.92
N GLY A 260 11.46 3.14 19.70
CA GLY A 260 10.53 2.13 19.21
C GLY A 260 11.20 0.78 18.99
N ILE A 261 10.53 -0.30 19.41
CA ILE A 261 11.04 -1.67 19.29
C ILE A 261 10.22 -2.42 18.26
N VAL A 262 10.88 -3.03 17.27
CA VAL A 262 10.23 -3.93 16.32
C VAL A 262 10.57 -5.38 16.65
N LYS A 263 9.54 -6.21 16.76
CA LYS A 263 9.65 -7.66 16.99
C LYS A 263 9.12 -8.38 15.75
N VAL A 264 9.96 -9.20 15.13
CA VAL A 264 9.55 -10.03 13.98
C VAL A 264 9.03 -11.36 14.49
N LYS A 265 7.80 -11.73 14.08
CA LYS A 265 7.12 -12.95 14.54
C LYS A 265 6.33 -13.62 13.41
N GLU A 266 6.22 -14.94 13.45
CA GLU A 266 5.34 -15.67 12.53
C GLU A 266 3.88 -15.45 12.92
N LEU A 267 3.04 -15.01 11.98
CA LEU A 267 1.59 -15.00 12.16
C LEU A 267 0.94 -15.51 10.88
N ASP A 268 0.57 -16.79 10.90
CA ASP A 268 -0.13 -17.46 9.82
C ASP A 268 -1.64 -17.27 9.97
N TRP A 269 -2.27 -16.57 9.04
CA TRP A 269 -3.70 -16.28 9.06
C TRP A 269 -4.57 -17.55 8.92
N LEU A 270 -4.01 -18.62 8.34
CA LEU A 270 -4.69 -19.89 8.17
C LEU A 270 -4.66 -20.75 9.45
N LYS A 271 -3.91 -20.32 10.47
CA LYS A 271 -3.87 -20.96 11.79
C LYS A 271 -4.62 -20.12 12.82
N ASP A 272 -5.23 -20.81 13.79
CA ASP A 272 -5.99 -20.16 14.86
C ASP A 272 -5.13 -19.68 16.03
N GLU A 273 -3.99 -20.34 16.25
CA GLU A 273 -3.10 -20.11 17.37
C GLU A 273 -1.76 -19.56 16.89
N LEU A 274 -1.16 -18.71 17.73
CA LEU A 274 0.20 -18.22 17.53
C LEU A 274 1.17 -19.33 17.90
N CYS A 275 2.16 -19.60 17.05
CA CYS A 275 3.17 -20.63 17.31
C CYS A 275 4.02 -20.24 18.53
N THR A 276 4.03 -21.06 19.58
CA THR A 276 4.83 -20.86 20.80
C THR A 276 5.97 -21.87 20.97
N ASP A 277 6.25 -22.67 19.94
CA ASP A 277 7.35 -23.64 19.96
C ASP A 277 8.71 -22.91 19.91
N PRO A 278 9.54 -22.96 20.96
CA PRO A 278 10.81 -22.25 21.01
C PRO A 278 11.84 -22.76 19.99
N GLU A 279 11.66 -23.96 19.43
CA GLU A 279 12.52 -24.52 18.39
C GLU A 279 12.17 -23.98 17.00
N VAL A 280 10.98 -23.39 16.83
CA VAL A 280 10.54 -22.77 15.58
C VAL A 280 11.03 -21.32 15.53
N PRO A 281 11.78 -20.92 14.48
CA PRO A 281 12.20 -19.53 14.32
C PRO A 281 11.01 -18.57 14.31
N PHE A 282 11.17 -17.39 14.92
CA PHE A 282 10.14 -16.35 14.98
C PHE A 282 8.85 -16.77 15.71
N SER A 283 8.89 -17.82 16.53
CA SER A 283 7.80 -18.16 17.44
C SER A 283 7.59 -17.09 18.50
N TRP A 284 6.41 -17.13 19.10
CA TRP A 284 5.97 -16.21 20.15
C TRP A 284 6.29 -16.76 21.53
N SER A 285 6.75 -15.90 22.41
CA SER A 285 6.74 -16.16 23.86
C SER A 285 5.39 -15.80 24.47
N GLU A 286 5.05 -16.41 25.60
CA GLU A 286 3.83 -16.09 26.36
C GLU A 286 3.81 -14.61 26.78
N GLU A 287 4.97 -14.03 27.11
CA GLU A 287 5.11 -12.62 27.46
C GLU A 287 4.77 -11.71 26.27
N GLU A 288 5.18 -12.07 25.06
CA GLU A 288 4.87 -11.33 23.83
C GLU A 288 3.40 -11.44 23.44
N ILE A 289 2.81 -12.63 23.60
CA ILE A 289 1.37 -12.83 23.36
C ILE A 289 0.55 -11.99 24.35
N SER A 290 0.96 -11.98 25.62
CA SER A 290 0.33 -11.15 26.64
C SER A 290 0.45 -9.66 26.32
N ASP A 291 1.65 -9.16 26.00
CA ASP A 291 1.85 -7.75 25.60
C ASP A 291 1.07 -7.38 24.34
N LEU A 292 1.00 -8.27 23.35
CA LEU A 292 0.21 -8.09 22.13
C LEU A 292 -1.26 -7.86 22.49
N TYR A 293 -1.87 -8.76 23.27
CA TYR A 293 -3.29 -8.66 23.61
C TYR A 293 -3.61 -7.51 24.57
N ASP A 294 -2.67 -7.15 25.44
CA ASP A 294 -2.87 -6.12 26.45
C ASP A 294 -2.71 -4.70 25.92
N ASN A 295 -1.83 -4.51 24.93
CA ASN A 295 -1.39 -3.17 24.55
C ASN A 295 -1.69 -2.78 23.09
N THR A 296 -1.96 -3.73 22.20
CA THR A 296 -2.20 -3.41 20.78
C THR A 296 -3.46 -2.57 20.63
N THR A 297 -3.33 -1.45 19.93
CA THR A 297 -4.43 -0.52 19.62
C THR A 297 -4.52 -0.22 18.13
N ILE A 298 -3.46 -0.50 17.37
CA ILE A 298 -3.40 -0.27 15.93
C ILE A 298 -3.01 -1.56 15.22
N LEU A 299 -3.72 -1.87 14.14
CA LEU A 299 -3.37 -2.94 13.22
C LEU A 299 -3.08 -2.35 11.84
N PHE A 300 -2.13 -2.93 11.11
CA PHE A 300 -1.81 -2.58 9.74
C PHE A 300 -1.91 -3.81 8.83
N ALA A 301 -2.29 -3.59 7.58
CA ALA A 301 -2.06 -4.54 6.50
C ALA A 301 -1.95 -3.76 5.18
N ALA A 302 -0.89 -3.98 4.42
CA ALA A 302 -0.68 -3.30 3.14
C ALA A 302 -0.51 -4.32 2.03
N GLU A 303 -1.35 -4.23 0.99
CA GLU A 303 -1.22 -5.05 -0.23
C GLU A 303 -1.36 -6.56 -0.02
N VAL A 304 -2.15 -6.94 0.99
CA VAL A 304 -2.42 -8.37 1.32
C VAL A 304 -3.63 -8.96 0.59
N PHE A 305 -4.32 -8.17 -0.24
CA PHE A 305 -5.58 -8.54 -0.88
C PHE A 305 -5.36 -8.90 -2.37
N TYR A 306 -4.82 -10.09 -2.61
CA TYR A 306 -4.52 -10.60 -3.95
C TYR A 306 -5.04 -12.02 -4.21
N ASP A 307 -5.51 -12.69 -3.17
CA ASP A 307 -6.08 -14.03 -3.20
C ASP A 307 -7.30 -14.07 -2.26
N ASP A 308 -8.39 -14.70 -2.69
CA ASP A 308 -9.67 -14.66 -1.96
C ASP A 308 -9.63 -15.46 -0.66
N ASP A 309 -8.91 -16.59 -0.62
CA ASP A 309 -8.77 -17.42 0.57
C ASP A 309 -7.90 -16.72 1.62
N LEU A 310 -6.80 -16.08 1.20
CA LEU A 310 -5.97 -15.26 2.07
C LEU A 310 -6.70 -14.00 2.55
N THR A 311 -7.51 -13.39 1.69
CA THR A 311 -8.38 -12.25 2.07
C THR A 311 -9.38 -12.68 3.15
N ASP A 312 -10.04 -13.82 2.98
CA ASP A 312 -10.92 -14.37 4.00
C ASP A 312 -10.18 -14.65 5.32
N ALA A 313 -8.98 -15.21 5.24
CA ALA A 313 -8.15 -15.55 6.39
C ALA A 313 -7.70 -14.32 7.17
N VAL A 314 -7.28 -13.24 6.50
CA VAL A 314 -6.85 -12.01 7.18
C VAL A 314 -8.03 -11.31 7.87
N PHE A 315 -9.23 -11.30 7.27
CA PHE A 315 -10.43 -10.76 7.92
C PHE A 315 -10.88 -11.60 9.13
N LYS A 316 -10.83 -12.93 9.04
CA LYS A 316 -11.08 -13.83 10.19
C LYS A 316 -10.07 -13.56 11.31
N THR A 317 -8.79 -13.40 10.95
CA THR A 317 -7.70 -13.10 11.88
C THR A 317 -7.90 -11.74 12.56
N LEU A 318 -8.20 -10.68 11.80
CA LEU A 318 -8.51 -9.35 12.33
C LEU A 318 -9.67 -9.40 13.32
N SER A 319 -10.75 -10.08 12.96
CA SER A 319 -11.92 -10.26 13.82
C SER A 319 -11.58 -11.05 15.09
N ARG A 320 -10.76 -12.11 14.99
CA ARG A 320 -10.27 -12.90 16.13
C ARG A 320 -9.40 -12.07 17.06
N LEU A 321 -8.45 -11.31 16.51
CA LEU A 321 -7.56 -10.43 17.25
C LEU A 321 -8.36 -9.36 17.99
N ALA A 322 -9.24 -8.63 17.29
CA ALA A 322 -10.07 -7.59 17.89
C ALA A 322 -10.87 -8.07 19.12
N ARG A 323 -11.33 -9.34 19.14
CA ARG A 323 -12.03 -9.93 20.30
C ARG A 323 -11.12 -10.29 21.48
N ARG A 324 -9.84 -10.52 21.22
CA ARG A 324 -8.83 -10.89 22.22
C ARG A 324 -8.11 -9.67 22.79
N LEU A 325 -8.00 -8.59 22.02
CA LEU A 325 -7.42 -7.33 22.49
C LEU A 325 -8.21 -6.77 23.66
N LYS A 326 -7.52 -6.28 24.69
CA LYS A 326 -8.13 -5.62 25.85
C LYS A 326 -8.67 -4.22 25.52
N ASN A 327 -8.04 -3.54 24.57
CA ASN A 327 -8.38 -2.18 24.17
C ASN A 327 -9.19 -2.18 22.86
N ALA A 328 -9.94 -1.11 22.65
CA ALA A 328 -10.46 -0.81 21.32
C ALA A 328 -9.28 -0.67 20.34
N CYS A 329 -9.47 -1.13 19.10
CA CYS A 329 -8.41 -1.08 18.11
C CYS A 329 -8.90 -0.50 16.78
N THR A 330 -7.95 0.07 16.04
CA THR A 330 -8.17 0.55 14.67
C THR A 330 -7.23 -0.18 13.73
N ALA A 331 -7.77 -0.87 12.74
CA ALA A 331 -6.99 -1.40 11.62
C ALA A 331 -6.95 -0.38 10.48
N VAL A 332 -5.78 -0.15 9.90
CA VAL A 332 -5.60 0.64 8.68
C VAL A 332 -5.08 -0.28 7.58
N LEU A 333 -5.87 -0.40 6.51
CA LEU A 333 -5.64 -1.31 5.40
C LEU A 333 -5.29 -0.50 4.15
N SER A 334 -4.22 -0.87 3.46
CA SER A 334 -3.90 -0.33 2.13
C SER A 334 -4.17 -1.35 1.05
N VAL A 335 -4.78 -0.90 -0.05
CA VAL A 335 -5.07 -1.73 -1.22
C VAL A 335 -4.88 -0.94 -2.52
N GLU A 336 -4.30 -1.60 -3.51
CA GLU A 336 -4.22 -1.15 -4.89
C GLU A 336 -5.23 -1.91 -5.76
N LYS A 337 -6.07 -1.18 -6.48
CA LYS A 337 -6.99 -1.78 -7.47
C LYS A 337 -6.22 -2.29 -8.68
N ARG A 338 -6.04 -3.62 -8.75
CA ARG A 338 -5.45 -4.31 -9.92
C ARG A 338 -6.52 -4.67 -10.94
N LEU A 339 -6.59 -3.88 -12.01
CA LEU A 339 -7.52 -4.05 -13.12
C LEU A 339 -6.98 -5.11 -14.09
N ASN A 340 -7.65 -6.26 -14.18
CA ASN A 340 -7.27 -7.37 -15.03
C ASN A 340 -8.38 -7.67 -16.03
N PHE A 341 -8.03 -7.93 -17.29
CA PHE A 341 -9.00 -8.50 -18.23
C PHE A 341 -9.19 -9.98 -17.90
N THR A 342 -10.41 -10.38 -17.57
CA THR A 342 -10.70 -11.78 -17.20
C THR A 342 -11.45 -12.48 -18.31
N LEU A 343 -11.00 -13.69 -18.67
CA LEU A 343 -11.68 -14.51 -19.67
C LEU A 343 -13.09 -14.92 -19.21
N ARG A 344 -13.31 -15.03 -17.90
CA ARG A 344 -14.61 -15.35 -17.30
C ARG A 344 -15.67 -14.31 -17.65
N HIS A 345 -15.31 -13.03 -17.55
CA HIS A 345 -16.24 -11.91 -17.76
C HIS A 345 -16.10 -11.28 -19.15
N LEU A 346 -15.04 -11.61 -19.89
CA LEU A 346 -14.66 -10.96 -21.15
C LEU A 346 -14.63 -9.43 -21.03
N ASP A 347 -14.23 -8.94 -19.85
CA ASP A 347 -14.18 -7.52 -19.50
C ASP A 347 -13.04 -7.25 -18.51
N VAL A 348 -12.71 -5.99 -18.32
CA VAL A 348 -11.78 -5.53 -17.27
C VAL A 348 -12.49 -5.59 -15.93
N THR A 349 -11.98 -6.42 -15.03
CA THR A 349 -12.50 -6.61 -13.67
C THR A 349 -11.41 -6.35 -12.63
N CYS A 350 -11.81 -6.24 -11.37
CA CYS A 350 -10.90 -6.07 -10.24
C CYS A 350 -11.29 -7.07 -9.14
N GLU A 351 -11.38 -8.36 -9.48
CA GLU A 351 -12.04 -9.40 -8.66
C GLU A 351 -11.54 -9.44 -7.21
N ALA A 352 -10.22 -9.43 -6.98
CA ALA A 352 -9.65 -9.42 -5.64
C ALA A 352 -10.07 -8.19 -4.81
N TYR A 353 -10.20 -7.02 -5.44
CA TYR A 353 -10.71 -5.82 -4.78
C TYR A 353 -12.21 -5.93 -4.50
N ASP A 354 -13.00 -6.47 -5.42
CA ASP A 354 -14.43 -6.66 -5.23
C ASP A 354 -14.72 -7.64 -4.08
N HIS A 355 -13.89 -8.69 -3.94
CA HIS A 355 -13.92 -9.61 -2.80
C HIS A 355 -13.53 -8.91 -1.50
N PHE A 356 -12.41 -8.17 -1.49
CA PHE A 356 -12.01 -7.33 -0.35
C PHE A 356 -13.13 -6.39 0.13
N ARG A 357 -13.81 -5.70 -0.80
CA ARG A 357 -14.96 -4.82 -0.49
C ARG A 357 -16.14 -5.59 0.09
N SER A 358 -16.39 -6.80 -0.40
CA SER A 358 -17.41 -7.70 0.14
C SER A 358 -17.08 -8.12 1.57
N CYS A 359 -15.82 -8.44 1.88
CA CYS A 359 -15.35 -8.76 3.22
C CYS A 359 -15.46 -7.56 4.19
N LEU A 360 -15.11 -6.34 3.75
CA LEU A 360 -15.33 -5.12 4.53
C LEU A 360 -16.80 -4.94 4.92
N HIS A 361 -17.70 -5.07 3.95
CA HIS A 361 -19.13 -4.91 4.19
C HIS A 361 -19.71 -6.05 5.06
N ALA A 362 -19.21 -7.28 4.90
CA ALA A 362 -19.58 -8.39 5.77
C ALA A 362 -19.13 -8.17 7.22
N LEU A 363 -17.92 -7.63 7.41
CA LEU A 363 -17.38 -7.30 8.73
C LEU A 363 -18.19 -6.18 9.41
N GLU A 364 -18.56 -5.12 8.69
CA GLU A 364 -19.39 -4.03 9.21
C GLU A 364 -20.78 -4.52 9.64
N LYS A 365 -21.35 -5.48 8.91
CA LYS A 365 -22.65 -6.09 9.22
C LYS A 365 -22.59 -7.23 10.24
N LEU A 366 -21.40 -7.55 10.74
CA LEU A 366 -21.23 -8.64 11.68
C LEU A 366 -21.99 -8.33 12.98
N ALA A 367 -23.03 -9.11 13.26
CA ALA A 367 -23.77 -9.03 14.49
C ALA A 367 -22.94 -9.68 15.61
N ASP A 368 -22.15 -8.88 16.31
CA ASP A 368 -21.38 -9.30 17.48
C ASP A 368 -21.92 -8.57 18.73
N SER A 369 -22.20 -9.32 19.78
CA SER A 369 -22.76 -8.78 21.03
C SER A 369 -21.74 -8.02 21.87
N ARG A 370 -20.45 -8.17 21.56
CA ARG A 370 -19.34 -7.57 22.31
C ARG A 370 -18.64 -6.46 21.54
N LEU A 371 -18.56 -6.55 20.22
CA LEU A 371 -17.85 -5.59 19.38
C LEU A 371 -18.73 -5.05 18.25
N ARG A 372 -18.53 -3.78 17.94
CA ARG A 372 -19.06 -3.14 16.74
C ARG A 372 -17.89 -2.75 15.85
N PHE A 373 -17.99 -3.12 14.57
CA PHE A 373 -17.04 -2.70 13.54
C PHE A 373 -17.62 -1.51 12.78
N VAL A 374 -16.83 -0.44 12.65
CA VAL A 374 -17.12 0.69 11.77
C VAL A 374 -16.07 0.72 10.67
N VAL A 375 -16.50 0.79 9.41
CA VAL A 375 -15.60 0.79 8.26
C VAL A 375 -15.68 2.13 7.54
N GLU A 376 -14.55 2.81 7.39
CA GLU A 376 -14.48 4.13 6.73
C GLU A 376 -13.33 4.19 5.72
N PRO A 377 -13.56 4.75 4.51
CA PRO A 377 -12.45 5.07 3.61
C PRO A 377 -11.65 6.25 4.18
N VAL A 378 -10.34 6.27 3.93
CA VAL A 378 -9.45 7.37 4.32
C VAL A 378 -9.09 8.18 3.07
N GLU A 379 -9.26 9.49 3.16
CA GLU A 379 -8.88 10.40 2.08
C GLU A 379 -7.35 10.41 1.90
N THR A 380 -6.89 10.20 0.66
CA THR A 380 -5.46 10.09 0.32
C THR A 380 -4.80 11.42 -0.07
N SER A 381 -5.42 12.55 0.31
CA SER A 381 -4.93 13.91 0.06
C SER A 381 -3.88 14.42 1.07
N PHE A 382 -3.44 13.56 1.99
CA PHE A 382 -2.36 13.88 2.94
C PHE A 382 -0.99 14.03 2.24
N PRO A 383 -0.01 14.73 2.85
CA PRO A 383 1.30 14.93 2.25
C PRO A 383 2.02 13.62 1.91
N GLN A 384 2.78 13.63 0.83
CA GLN A 384 3.64 12.53 0.41
C GLN A 384 5.05 12.74 0.96
N HIS A 385 5.50 11.81 1.79
CA HIS A 385 6.81 11.82 2.44
C HIS A 385 7.78 10.82 1.79
N LEU A 386 7.31 9.93 0.93
CA LEU A 386 8.16 8.98 0.19
C LEU A 386 8.11 9.26 -1.30
N VAL A 387 9.19 9.00 -2.03
CA VAL A 387 9.23 9.18 -3.49
C VAL A 387 8.63 7.94 -4.18
N TYR A 388 7.41 8.07 -4.69
CA TYR A 388 6.74 7.08 -5.52
C TYR A 388 5.56 7.71 -6.28
N GLU A 389 5.00 7.01 -7.26
CA GLU A 389 3.79 7.47 -7.95
C GLU A 389 2.54 7.09 -7.15
N ARG A 390 1.90 8.07 -6.51
CA ARG A 390 0.59 7.88 -5.85
C ARG A 390 -0.56 7.93 -6.87
N ILE A 391 -0.95 6.76 -7.36
CA ILE A 391 -2.04 6.60 -8.33
C ILE A 391 -3.43 6.58 -7.66
N ARG A 392 -4.49 6.78 -8.44
CA ARG A 392 -5.89 6.83 -7.95
C ARG A 392 -6.44 5.47 -7.50
N GLN A 393 -5.78 4.39 -7.91
CA GLN A 393 -6.12 3.01 -7.58
C GLN A 393 -5.68 2.62 -6.17
N LEU A 394 -4.81 3.42 -5.56
CA LEU A 394 -4.37 3.26 -4.18
C LEU A 394 -5.42 3.82 -3.23
N GLU A 395 -5.91 2.96 -2.34
CA GLU A 395 -6.90 3.30 -1.33
C GLU A 395 -6.41 2.92 0.07
N LEU A 396 -6.84 3.73 1.05
CA LEU A 396 -6.72 3.40 2.46
C LEU A 396 -8.11 3.23 3.06
N TRP A 397 -8.25 2.21 3.89
CA TRP A 397 -9.48 1.88 4.62
C TRP A 397 -9.17 1.77 6.11
N LYS A 398 -10.07 2.26 6.94
CA LYS A 398 -10.03 2.09 8.39
C LYS A 398 -11.15 1.18 8.85
N ILE A 399 -10.82 0.32 9.80
CA ILE A 399 -11.77 -0.51 10.52
C ILE A 399 -11.59 -0.21 12.01
N ILE A 400 -12.61 0.37 12.63
CA ILE A 400 -12.61 0.68 14.06
C ILE A 400 -13.41 -0.41 14.76
N ALA A 401 -12.77 -1.14 15.67
CA ALA A 401 -13.41 -2.15 16.51
C ALA A 401 -13.62 -1.57 17.92
N GLU A 402 -14.87 -1.29 18.26
CA GLU A 402 -15.26 -0.70 19.53
C GLU A 402 -16.13 -1.66 20.34
N PRO A 403 -16.02 -1.70 21.68
CA PRO A 403 -16.97 -2.40 22.52
C PRO A 403 -18.40 -1.89 22.31
N VAL A 404 -19.37 -2.81 22.24
CA VAL A 404 -20.80 -2.46 22.24
C VAL A 404 -21.16 -1.89 23.62
N LYS A 405 -21.64 -0.64 23.65
CA LYS A 405 -22.04 0.06 24.89
C LYS A 405 -23.36 -0.45 25.45
#